data_AF-A0A3A5VZL6-F1
#
_entry.id   AF-A0A3A5VZL6-F1
#
_cell.length_a   1.000
_cell.length_b   1.000
_cell.length_c   1.000
_cell.angle_alpha   90.00
_cell.angle_beta   90.00
_cell.angle_gamma   90.00
#
_symmetry.space_group_name_H-M   'P 1'
#
loop_
_entity.id
_entity.type
_entity.pdbx_description
1 polymer ?
#
loop_
_entity_poly.entity_id
_entity_poly.type
_entity_poly.pdbx_seq_one_letter_code
_entity_poly.pdbx_strand_id
1 'polypeptide(L)'
;MSDIAALLRRLEKGGIPISKPIREAMIDVDVEDFTDYDTDAFYSDRPVPFMETDQGAIKTISAPHMVATLLHHMELNSGEEVVILGAKGGYIAALTAKIVGEHGSVRVLDPSEDAIHHLRSRLTHWPTVEARVLESVDIAPVAFPGEFDRVLVTGQLSSLPAWMTERLVDGGFILAPLGPKTSQQLVKVERQGHEMFPTELGPVAFGPVDLKDAQQGPMDANELADLIELAIQTCEDLELFEDGERHAMEDLVVNLRSLPDDLPPPGDGSMPIEEHPMIQLMWQAAPSFFRLWPMLQTMIQPNLAQPGATEWDEEDGFDDFGF
;
A
#
# COMPACT_ATOMS: atom_id res chain seq x y z
N MET A 1 2.69 -25.32 8.56
CA MET A 1 1.44 -26.02 8.15
C MET A 1 0.48 -24.94 7.66
N SER A 2 0.34 -24.85 6.34
CA SER A 2 -0.49 -23.92 5.59
C SER A 2 -1.99 -24.15 5.86
N ASP A 3 -2.51 -23.62 6.98
CA ASP A 3 -3.94 -23.66 7.31
C ASP A 3 -4.57 -22.27 7.14
N ILE A 4 -5.05 -22.00 5.92
CA ILE A 4 -5.76 -20.77 5.59
C ILE A 4 -7.01 -20.58 6.45
N ALA A 5 -7.71 -21.66 6.81
CA ALA A 5 -8.91 -21.57 7.64
C ALA A 5 -8.57 -21.13 9.08
N ALA A 6 -7.43 -21.56 9.62
CA ALA A 6 -6.93 -21.06 10.90
C ALA A 6 -6.56 -19.58 10.83
N LEU A 7 -5.86 -19.15 9.77
CA LEU A 7 -5.53 -17.74 9.54
C LEU A 7 -6.79 -16.87 9.50
N LEU A 8 -7.80 -17.23 8.70
CA LEU A 8 -9.05 -16.47 8.60
C LEU A 8 -9.78 -16.35 9.94
N ARG A 9 -9.80 -17.42 10.75
CA ARG A 9 -10.37 -17.37 12.11
C ARG A 9 -9.63 -16.39 13.03
N ARG A 10 -8.30 -16.30 12.92
CA ARG A 10 -7.50 -15.34 13.71
C ARG A 10 -7.78 -13.90 13.28
N LEU A 11 -7.85 -13.64 11.98
CA LEU A 11 -8.19 -12.33 11.43
C LEU A 11 -9.56 -11.83 11.92
N GLU A 12 -10.59 -12.69 11.88
CA GLU A 12 -11.92 -12.34 12.39
C GLU A 12 -11.92 -12.06 13.89
N LYS A 13 -11.18 -12.87 14.67
CA LYS A 13 -11.02 -12.62 16.11
C LYS A 13 -10.30 -11.28 16.37
N GLY A 14 -9.40 -10.89 15.48
CA GLY A 14 -8.72 -9.59 15.48
C GLY A 14 -9.58 -8.42 14.97
N GLY A 15 -10.84 -8.65 14.61
CA GLY A 15 -11.78 -7.61 14.19
C GLY A 15 -11.81 -7.33 12.68
N ILE A 16 -11.07 -8.10 11.87
CA ILE A 16 -11.12 -7.97 10.41
C ILE A 16 -12.41 -8.59 9.89
N PRO A 17 -13.28 -7.84 9.20
CA PRO A 17 -14.55 -8.35 8.72
C PRO A 17 -14.34 -9.29 7.51
N ILE A 18 -14.77 -10.55 7.65
CA ILE A 18 -14.68 -11.56 6.58
C ILE A 18 -16.07 -12.09 6.26
N SER A 19 -16.64 -11.64 5.15
CA SER A 19 -17.92 -12.14 4.66
C SER A 19 -17.81 -13.58 4.14
N LYS A 20 -18.94 -14.27 3.98
CA LYS A 20 -18.96 -15.64 3.46
C LYS A 20 -18.31 -15.75 2.05
N PRO A 21 -18.64 -14.88 1.06
CA PRO A 21 -17.97 -14.91 -0.24
C PRO A 21 -16.45 -14.71 -0.17
N ILE A 22 -15.98 -13.79 0.69
CA ILE A 22 -14.53 -13.53 0.88
C ILE A 22 -13.86 -14.78 1.46
N ARG A 23 -14.45 -15.40 2.49
CA ARG A 23 -13.92 -16.63 3.08
C ARG A 23 -13.83 -17.76 2.05
N GLU A 24 -14.92 -18.01 1.33
CA GLU A 24 -14.96 -19.06 0.30
C GLU A 24 -13.91 -18.79 -0.78
N ALA A 25 -13.74 -17.53 -1.20
CA ALA A 25 -12.71 -17.18 -2.16
C ALA A 25 -11.30 -17.44 -1.65
N MET A 26 -10.97 -16.99 -0.43
CA MET A 26 -9.64 -17.18 0.15
C MET A 26 -9.31 -18.63 0.52
N ILE A 27 -10.32 -19.48 0.76
CA ILE A 27 -10.11 -20.92 0.98
C ILE A 27 -9.82 -21.65 -0.33
N ASP A 28 -10.51 -21.29 -1.40
CA ASP A 28 -10.44 -22.01 -2.67
C ASP A 28 -9.30 -21.56 -3.59
N VAL A 29 -8.76 -20.36 -3.38
CA VAL A 29 -7.66 -19.80 -4.17
C VAL A 29 -6.38 -19.90 -3.37
N ASP A 30 -5.43 -20.70 -3.85
CA ASP A 30 -4.15 -20.89 -3.17
C ASP A 30 -3.20 -19.73 -3.49
N VAL A 31 -2.56 -19.15 -2.47
CA VAL A 31 -1.57 -18.08 -2.66
C VAL A 31 -0.30 -18.59 -3.34
N GLU A 32 0.02 -19.89 -3.17
CA GLU A 32 1.15 -20.56 -3.79
C GLU A 32 1.07 -20.56 -5.33
N ASP A 33 -0.14 -20.47 -5.90
CA ASP A 33 -0.31 -20.37 -7.35
C ASP A 33 0.21 -19.04 -7.92
N PHE A 34 0.48 -18.03 -7.07
CA PHE A 34 0.79 -16.65 -7.48
C PHE A 34 2.25 -16.26 -7.22
N THR A 35 3.05 -17.14 -6.64
CA THR A 35 4.46 -16.86 -6.30
C THR A 35 5.29 -18.14 -6.32
N ASP A 36 6.56 -18.05 -6.72
CA ASP A 36 7.52 -19.15 -6.59
C ASP A 36 8.35 -19.04 -5.29
N TYR A 37 8.10 -18.02 -4.47
CA TYR A 37 8.76 -17.81 -3.19
C TYR A 37 8.04 -18.57 -2.08
N ASP A 38 8.73 -18.73 -0.94
CA ASP A 38 8.15 -19.33 0.25
C ASP A 38 6.93 -18.54 0.76
N THR A 39 5.85 -19.26 1.07
CA THR A 39 4.56 -18.69 1.47
C THR A 39 4.25 -18.86 2.96
N ASP A 40 5.16 -19.42 3.77
CA ASP A 40 4.89 -19.66 5.20
C ASP A 40 4.58 -18.35 5.95
N ALA A 41 5.23 -17.26 5.55
CA ALA A 41 4.97 -15.93 6.09
C ALA A 41 3.53 -15.45 5.85
N PHE A 42 2.90 -15.84 4.72
CA PHE A 42 1.52 -15.50 4.42
C PHE A 42 0.57 -16.04 5.49
N TYR A 43 0.75 -17.29 5.91
CA TYR A 43 -0.08 -17.92 6.95
C TYR A 43 0.13 -17.31 8.35
N SER A 44 1.13 -16.45 8.50
CA SER A 44 1.41 -15.63 9.69
C SER A 44 0.98 -14.17 9.51
N ASP A 45 0.10 -13.88 8.55
CA ASP A 45 -0.43 -12.54 8.26
C ASP A 45 0.62 -11.54 7.79
N ARG A 46 1.56 -11.96 6.93
CA ARG A 46 2.61 -11.11 6.36
C ARG A 46 2.55 -11.06 4.84
N PRO A 47 3.03 -9.97 4.21
CA PRO A 47 3.22 -9.93 2.76
C PRO A 47 4.23 -11.00 2.33
N VAL A 48 4.05 -11.53 1.12
CA VAL A 48 5.00 -12.48 0.52
C VAL A 48 5.53 -11.93 -0.80
N PRO A 49 6.83 -12.08 -1.11
CA PRO A 49 7.37 -11.75 -2.42
C PRO A 49 6.67 -12.55 -3.52
N PHE A 50 6.55 -11.96 -4.71
CA PHE A 50 6.19 -12.70 -5.92
C PHE A 50 7.15 -12.46 -7.08
N MET A 51 7.92 -11.38 -7.04
CA MET A 51 8.97 -11.10 -8.00
C MET A 51 10.00 -10.14 -7.40
N GLU A 52 11.20 -10.21 -7.97
CA GLU A 52 12.28 -9.24 -7.77
C GLU A 52 12.56 -8.60 -9.13
N THR A 53 12.70 -7.28 -9.18
CA THR A 53 13.04 -6.58 -10.43
C THR A 53 14.53 -6.65 -10.70
N ASP A 54 14.94 -6.36 -11.93
CA ASP A 54 16.37 -6.28 -12.31
C ASP A 54 17.18 -5.26 -11.47
N GLN A 55 16.48 -4.30 -10.83
CA GLN A 55 17.07 -3.28 -9.95
C GLN A 55 17.11 -3.71 -8.47
N GLY A 56 16.71 -4.95 -8.15
CA GLY A 56 16.69 -5.50 -6.79
C GLY A 56 15.46 -5.12 -5.96
N ALA A 57 14.44 -4.47 -6.55
CA ALA A 57 13.22 -4.13 -5.84
C ALA A 57 12.31 -5.36 -5.73
N ILE A 58 11.89 -5.70 -4.51
CA ILE A 58 10.99 -6.83 -4.25
C ILE A 58 9.54 -6.35 -4.35
N LYS A 59 8.75 -6.96 -5.22
CA LYS A 59 7.29 -6.79 -5.23
C LYS A 59 6.61 -7.90 -4.44
N THR A 60 5.58 -7.52 -3.68
CA THR A 60 4.89 -8.42 -2.75
C THR A 60 3.41 -8.55 -3.06
N ILE A 61 2.86 -9.72 -2.73
CA ILE A 61 1.44 -9.94 -2.48
C ILE A 61 1.17 -9.39 -1.08
N SER A 62 0.12 -8.59 -0.94
CA SER A 62 -0.25 -7.96 0.34
C SER A 62 -0.55 -8.98 1.44
N ALA A 63 -0.38 -8.57 2.70
CA ALA A 63 -0.72 -9.39 3.85
C ALA A 63 -2.21 -9.81 3.84
N PRO A 64 -2.56 -11.01 4.36
CA PRO A 64 -3.93 -11.50 4.42
C PRO A 64 -4.95 -10.56 5.05
N HIS A 65 -4.64 -9.88 6.16
CA HIS A 65 -5.58 -8.93 6.76
C HIS A 65 -5.89 -7.79 5.78
N MET A 66 -4.88 -7.31 5.05
CA MET A 66 -5.05 -6.22 4.09
C MET A 66 -5.86 -6.70 2.89
N VAL A 67 -5.60 -7.91 2.38
CA VAL A 67 -6.42 -8.52 1.31
C VAL A 67 -7.89 -8.63 1.75
N ALA A 68 -8.15 -9.12 2.96
CA ALA A 68 -9.50 -9.23 3.50
C ALA A 68 -10.16 -7.85 3.69
N THR A 69 -9.45 -6.86 4.22
CA THR A 69 -9.93 -5.49 4.39
C THR A 69 -10.29 -4.84 3.05
N LEU A 70 -9.43 -4.96 2.03
CA LEU A 70 -9.70 -4.43 0.69
C LEU A 70 -10.93 -5.11 0.09
N LEU A 71 -11.02 -6.45 0.13
CA LEU A 71 -12.18 -7.18 -0.38
C LEU A 71 -13.47 -6.84 0.36
N HIS A 72 -13.40 -6.60 1.67
CA HIS A 72 -14.55 -6.16 2.46
C HIS A 72 -15.07 -4.81 1.97
N HIS A 73 -14.20 -3.81 1.84
CA HIS A 73 -14.57 -2.46 1.41
C HIS A 73 -14.90 -2.35 -0.07
N MET A 74 -14.48 -3.32 -0.89
CA MET A 74 -14.87 -3.41 -2.30
C MET A 74 -16.33 -3.79 -2.51
N GLU A 75 -17.03 -4.31 -1.49
CA GLU A 75 -18.48 -4.57 -1.52
C GLU A 75 -18.93 -5.28 -2.82
N LEU A 76 -18.16 -6.29 -3.20
CA LEU A 76 -18.28 -6.97 -4.49
C LEU A 76 -19.58 -7.78 -4.58
N ASN A 77 -20.24 -7.66 -5.73
CA ASN A 77 -21.41 -8.47 -6.09
C ASN A 77 -21.18 -9.26 -7.38
N SER A 78 -21.99 -10.30 -7.58
CA SER A 78 -21.93 -11.09 -8.80
C SER A 78 -22.31 -10.25 -10.02
N GLY A 79 -21.54 -10.39 -11.11
CA GLY A 79 -21.77 -9.68 -12.36
C GLY A 79 -21.12 -8.30 -12.48
N GLU A 80 -20.39 -7.84 -11.47
CA GLU A 80 -19.74 -6.52 -11.48
C GLU A 80 -18.48 -6.50 -12.37
N GLU A 81 -18.26 -5.34 -12.98
CA GLU A 81 -17.07 -4.95 -13.75
C GLU A 81 -16.06 -4.28 -12.81
N VAL A 82 -14.96 -4.97 -12.52
CA VAL A 82 -13.95 -4.50 -11.55
C VAL A 82 -12.65 -4.16 -12.25
N VAL A 83 -12.08 -3.01 -11.90
CA VAL A 83 -10.74 -2.59 -12.33
C VAL A 83 -9.79 -2.67 -11.14
N ILE A 84 -8.61 -3.24 -11.34
CA ILE A 84 -7.55 -3.29 -10.33
C ILE A 84 -6.31 -2.61 -10.90
N LEU A 85 -5.82 -1.55 -10.24
CA LEU A 85 -4.54 -0.95 -10.52
C LEU A 85 -3.48 -1.52 -9.56
N GLY A 86 -2.44 -2.13 -10.14
CA GLY A 86 -1.39 -2.89 -9.45
C GLY A 86 -1.65 -4.40 -9.49
N ALA A 87 -0.70 -5.15 -10.05
CA ALA A 87 -0.85 -6.58 -10.32
C ALA A 87 -0.77 -7.45 -9.06
N LYS A 88 0.13 -7.10 -8.11
CA LYS A 88 0.30 -7.78 -6.81
C LYS A 88 0.28 -9.32 -6.90
N GLY A 89 1.00 -9.87 -7.87
CA GLY A 89 1.07 -11.32 -8.14
C GLY A 89 -0.18 -11.93 -8.78
N GLY A 90 -1.32 -11.22 -8.83
CA GLY A 90 -2.59 -11.70 -9.38
C GLY A 90 -3.54 -12.31 -8.35
N TYR A 91 -3.12 -12.48 -7.09
CA TYR A 91 -3.91 -13.14 -6.06
C TYR A 91 -5.23 -12.43 -5.78
N ILE A 92 -5.22 -11.11 -5.53
CA ILE A 92 -6.44 -10.35 -5.29
C ILE A 92 -7.36 -10.29 -6.52
N ALA A 93 -6.79 -10.37 -7.73
CA ALA A 93 -7.56 -10.43 -8.97
C ALA A 93 -8.30 -11.78 -9.11
N ALA A 94 -7.66 -12.89 -8.76
CA ALA A 94 -8.30 -14.19 -8.68
C ALA A 94 -9.43 -14.23 -7.65
N LEU A 95 -9.19 -13.69 -6.45
CA LEU A 95 -10.23 -13.59 -5.41
C LEU A 95 -11.42 -12.77 -5.88
N THR A 96 -11.16 -11.62 -6.51
CA THR A 96 -12.20 -10.74 -7.07
C THR A 96 -12.98 -11.46 -8.16
N ALA A 97 -12.30 -12.10 -9.10
CA ALA A 97 -12.90 -12.84 -10.21
C ALA A 97 -13.81 -13.96 -9.73
N LYS A 98 -13.41 -14.64 -8.65
CA LYS A 98 -14.21 -15.68 -8.02
C LYS A 98 -15.48 -15.14 -7.37
N ILE A 99 -15.43 -13.95 -6.76
CA ILE A 99 -16.59 -13.33 -6.10
C ILE A 99 -17.58 -12.77 -7.13
N VAL A 100 -17.10 -12.10 -8.18
CA VAL A 100 -17.98 -11.53 -9.22
C VAL A 100 -18.54 -12.62 -10.16
N GLY A 101 -17.80 -13.72 -10.34
CA GLY A 101 -18.23 -14.90 -11.09
C GLY A 101 -18.19 -14.72 -12.61
N GLU A 102 -18.74 -15.71 -13.33
CA GLU A 102 -18.64 -15.82 -14.80
C GLU A 102 -19.35 -14.71 -15.59
N HIS A 103 -20.25 -13.96 -14.93
CA HIS A 103 -20.98 -12.85 -15.53
C HIS A 103 -20.33 -11.48 -15.27
N GLY A 104 -19.32 -11.42 -14.40
CA GLY A 104 -18.54 -10.22 -14.17
C GLY A 104 -17.19 -10.29 -14.89
N SER A 105 -16.40 -9.23 -14.74
CA SER A 105 -15.05 -9.17 -15.30
C SER A 105 -14.09 -8.47 -14.36
N VAL A 106 -12.83 -8.87 -14.40
CA VAL A 106 -11.75 -8.23 -13.64
C VAL A 106 -10.67 -7.79 -14.61
N ARG A 107 -10.42 -6.49 -14.66
CA ARG A 107 -9.38 -5.90 -15.51
C ARG A 107 -8.24 -5.38 -14.66
N VAL A 108 -7.05 -5.97 -14.81
CA VAL A 108 -5.85 -5.60 -14.08
C VAL A 108 -4.95 -4.72 -14.93
N LEU A 109 -4.53 -3.59 -14.38
CA LEU A 109 -3.63 -2.62 -15.00
C LEU A 109 -2.40 -2.46 -14.12
N ASP A 110 -1.20 -2.48 -14.70
CA ASP A 110 0.05 -2.23 -13.98
C ASP A 110 1.06 -1.58 -14.94
N PRO A 111 1.84 -0.58 -14.50
CA PRO A 111 2.87 0.03 -15.33
C PRO A 111 4.06 -0.89 -15.60
N SER A 112 4.26 -1.94 -14.81
CA SER A 112 5.35 -2.90 -14.98
C SER A 112 4.97 -4.04 -15.91
N GLU A 113 5.65 -4.12 -17.05
CA GLU A 113 5.48 -5.20 -18.03
C GLU A 113 5.76 -6.57 -17.42
N ASP A 114 6.83 -6.69 -16.63
CA ASP A 114 7.18 -7.96 -15.95
C ASP A 114 6.10 -8.41 -14.96
N ALA A 115 5.49 -7.48 -14.23
CA ALA A 115 4.40 -7.81 -13.31
C ALA A 115 3.16 -8.31 -14.04
N ILE A 116 2.84 -7.70 -15.20
CA ILE A 116 1.75 -8.17 -16.06
C ILE A 116 2.07 -9.53 -16.68
N HIS A 117 3.32 -9.77 -17.11
CA HIS A 117 3.75 -11.06 -17.61
C HIS A 117 3.65 -12.16 -16.56
N HIS A 118 4.14 -11.90 -15.34
CA HIS A 118 4.00 -12.81 -14.21
C HIS A 118 2.53 -13.14 -13.96
N LEU A 119 1.70 -12.11 -13.79
CA LEU A 119 0.27 -12.29 -13.53
C LEU A 119 -0.43 -13.10 -14.62
N ARG A 120 -0.18 -12.80 -15.90
CA ARG A 120 -0.76 -13.56 -17.03
C ARG A 120 -0.36 -15.03 -17.02
N SER A 121 0.87 -15.34 -16.58
CA SER A 121 1.34 -16.72 -16.47
C SER A 121 0.62 -17.51 -15.36
N ARG A 122 0.25 -16.82 -14.26
CA ARG A 122 -0.46 -17.42 -13.12
C ARG A 122 -1.98 -17.51 -13.33
N LEU A 123 -2.55 -16.57 -14.07
CA LEU A 123 -4.00 -16.46 -14.30
C LEU A 123 -4.49 -17.14 -15.59
N THR A 124 -3.75 -18.08 -16.16
CA THR A 124 -4.11 -18.77 -17.42
C THR A 124 -5.46 -19.49 -17.38
N HIS A 125 -5.93 -19.89 -16.19
CA HIS A 125 -7.20 -20.60 -15.97
C HIS A 125 -8.34 -19.69 -15.49
N TRP A 126 -8.16 -18.36 -15.56
CA TRP A 126 -9.13 -17.37 -15.08
C TRP A 126 -9.72 -16.57 -16.26
N PRO A 127 -10.77 -17.09 -16.93
CA PRO A 127 -11.27 -16.53 -18.19
C PRO A 127 -11.91 -15.14 -18.05
N THR A 128 -12.31 -14.75 -16.85
CA THR A 128 -12.89 -13.43 -16.54
C THR A 128 -11.84 -12.39 -16.16
N VAL A 129 -10.56 -12.76 -16.11
CA VAL A 129 -9.48 -11.82 -15.80
C VAL A 129 -8.73 -11.43 -17.08
N GLU A 130 -8.65 -10.13 -17.32
CA GLU A 130 -7.82 -9.55 -18.36
C GLU A 130 -6.76 -8.65 -17.74
N ALA A 131 -5.51 -8.73 -18.19
CA ALA A 131 -4.42 -7.91 -17.68
C ALA A 131 -3.72 -7.15 -18.79
N ARG A 132 -3.38 -5.87 -18.55
CA ARG A 132 -2.72 -5.00 -19.54
C ARG A 132 -1.67 -4.11 -18.88
N VAL A 133 -0.61 -3.86 -19.64
CA VAL A 133 0.41 -2.87 -19.28
C VAL A 133 -0.15 -1.48 -19.51
N LEU A 134 0.17 -0.58 -18.60
CA LEU A 134 -0.30 0.80 -18.61
C LEU A 134 0.90 1.74 -18.82
N GLU A 135 0.79 2.68 -19.77
CA GLU A 135 1.92 3.56 -20.10
C GLU A 135 2.22 4.58 -19.00
N SER A 136 1.16 5.13 -18.39
CA SER A 136 1.21 6.06 -17.26
C SER A 136 -0.11 6.04 -16.53
N VAL A 137 -0.07 6.09 -15.19
CA VAL A 137 -1.24 6.06 -14.29
C VAL A 137 -2.28 7.13 -14.66
N ASP A 138 -1.83 8.27 -15.15
CA ASP A 138 -2.68 9.40 -15.54
C ASP A 138 -3.40 9.21 -16.89
N ILE A 139 -2.97 8.23 -17.70
CA ILE A 139 -3.46 8.04 -19.07
C ILE A 139 -4.31 6.77 -19.13
N ALA A 140 -5.58 6.95 -19.53
CA ALA A 140 -6.47 5.83 -19.78
C ALA A 140 -5.90 4.93 -20.89
N PRO A 141 -5.86 3.59 -20.72
CA PRO A 141 -5.41 2.72 -21.78
C PRO A 141 -6.36 2.81 -22.99
N VAL A 142 -5.79 2.96 -24.19
CA VAL A 142 -6.53 3.19 -25.45
C VAL A 142 -7.60 2.11 -25.72
N ALA A 143 -7.30 0.86 -25.35
CA ALA A 143 -8.18 -0.28 -25.55
C ALA A 143 -8.88 -0.71 -24.25
N PHE A 144 -9.18 0.24 -23.36
CA PHE A 144 -9.96 0.03 -22.14
C PHE A 144 -11.36 0.63 -22.29
N PRO A 145 -12.26 0.05 -23.11
CA PRO A 145 -13.62 0.56 -23.26
C PRO A 145 -14.48 0.20 -22.03
N GLY A 146 -15.58 0.94 -21.87
CA GLY A 146 -16.64 0.62 -20.92
C GLY A 146 -16.58 1.39 -19.60
N GLU A 147 -17.69 1.34 -18.89
CA GLU A 147 -17.84 1.80 -17.51
C GLU A 147 -17.44 0.68 -16.55
N PHE A 148 -17.25 0.99 -15.27
CA PHE A 148 -16.94 0.00 -14.23
C PHE A 148 -17.74 0.27 -12.95
N ASP A 149 -18.03 -0.81 -12.23
CA ASP A 149 -18.76 -0.80 -10.96
C ASP A 149 -17.83 -0.48 -9.80
N ARG A 150 -16.60 -1.01 -9.85
CA ARG A 150 -15.62 -0.89 -8.77
C ARG A 150 -14.22 -0.69 -9.34
N VAL A 151 -13.44 0.15 -8.67
CA VAL A 151 -12.01 0.29 -8.92
C VAL A 151 -11.26 0.06 -7.62
N LEU A 152 -10.26 -0.81 -7.65
CA LEU A 152 -9.32 -1.02 -6.56
C LEU A 152 -7.94 -0.53 -6.98
N VAL A 153 -7.33 0.33 -6.19
CA VAL A 153 -5.92 0.68 -6.34
C VAL A 153 -5.13 -0.01 -5.23
N THR A 154 -4.11 -0.77 -5.62
CA THR A 154 -3.26 -1.56 -4.70
C THR A 154 -1.86 -0.97 -4.53
N GLY A 155 -1.73 0.35 -4.72
CA GLY A 155 -0.53 1.13 -4.43
C GLY A 155 -0.91 2.55 -4.05
N GLN A 156 0.05 3.30 -3.53
CA GLN A 156 -0.15 4.70 -3.18
C GLN A 156 -0.31 5.57 -4.44
N LEU A 157 -1.27 6.50 -4.38
CA LEU A 157 -1.45 7.58 -5.36
C LEU A 157 -1.52 8.94 -4.66
N SER A 158 -0.96 9.97 -5.29
CA SER A 158 -1.08 11.36 -4.81
C SER A 158 -2.49 11.90 -5.03
N SER A 159 -3.10 11.57 -6.17
CA SER A 159 -4.48 11.90 -6.50
C SER A 159 -5.07 10.87 -7.48
N LEU A 160 -6.39 10.84 -7.61
CA LEU A 160 -7.06 9.92 -8.53
C LEU A 160 -6.96 10.42 -9.98
N PRO A 161 -6.53 9.57 -10.93
CA PRO A 161 -6.58 9.90 -12.35
C PRO A 161 -8.00 10.19 -12.83
N ALA A 162 -8.16 11.24 -13.65
CA ALA A 162 -9.47 11.69 -14.14
C ALA A 162 -10.24 10.57 -14.87
N TRP A 163 -9.55 9.72 -15.62
CA TRP A 163 -10.19 8.65 -16.36
C TRP A 163 -10.86 7.60 -15.45
N MET A 164 -10.40 7.44 -14.20
CA MET A 164 -11.03 6.53 -13.24
C MET A 164 -12.35 7.09 -12.73
N THR A 165 -12.44 8.40 -12.50
CA THR A 165 -13.68 9.02 -12.02
C THR A 165 -14.70 9.19 -13.15
N GLU A 166 -14.25 9.52 -14.36
CA GLU A 166 -15.12 9.74 -15.52
C GLU A 166 -15.89 8.49 -15.97
N ARG A 167 -15.31 7.31 -15.79
CA ARG A 167 -15.83 6.03 -16.29
C ARG A 167 -16.52 5.17 -15.21
N LEU A 168 -16.62 5.67 -14.00
CA LEU A 168 -17.32 5.00 -12.92
C LEU A 168 -18.83 5.05 -13.16
N VAL A 169 -19.57 3.95 -12.99
CA VAL A 169 -21.05 3.99 -13.07
C VAL A 169 -21.66 4.78 -11.91
N ASP A 170 -22.92 5.19 -12.03
CA ASP A 170 -23.66 5.75 -10.90
C ASP A 170 -23.81 4.68 -9.80
N GLY A 171 -23.48 5.04 -8.55
CA GLY A 171 -23.37 4.10 -7.42
C GLY A 171 -22.11 3.24 -7.41
N GLY A 172 -21.25 3.36 -8.42
CA GLY A 172 -19.91 2.76 -8.39
C GLY A 172 -18.98 3.53 -7.46
N PHE A 173 -17.85 2.93 -7.09
CA PHE A 173 -16.81 3.63 -6.33
C PHE A 173 -15.37 3.19 -6.64
N ILE A 174 -14.43 4.06 -6.27
CA ILE A 174 -12.99 3.78 -6.28
C ILE A 174 -12.52 3.60 -4.84
N LEU A 175 -11.76 2.55 -4.56
CA LEU A 175 -11.07 2.30 -3.30
C LEU A 175 -9.56 2.45 -3.54
N ALA A 176 -8.93 3.45 -2.92
CA ALA A 176 -7.52 3.74 -3.17
C ALA A 176 -6.79 4.24 -1.91
N PRO A 177 -5.52 3.83 -1.70
CA PRO A 177 -4.61 4.51 -0.80
C PRO A 177 -4.21 5.87 -1.38
N LEU A 178 -4.67 6.95 -0.76
CA LEU A 178 -4.43 8.33 -1.18
C LEU A 178 -3.64 9.11 -0.13
N GLY A 179 -2.77 10.00 -0.59
CA GLY A 179 -1.94 10.85 0.26
C GLY A 179 -0.45 10.57 0.09
N PRO A 180 0.42 11.25 0.85
CA PRO A 180 1.86 11.05 0.77
C PRO A 180 2.26 9.63 1.21
N LYS A 181 3.44 9.17 0.80
CA LYS A 181 3.92 7.79 1.07
C LYS A 181 3.92 7.44 2.56
N THR A 182 4.21 8.40 3.43
CA THR A 182 4.37 8.25 4.88
C THR A 182 3.08 8.46 5.67
N SER A 183 2.03 9.03 5.05
CA SER A 183 0.73 9.30 5.72
C SER A 183 -0.42 9.17 4.73
N GLN A 184 -0.59 7.96 4.20
CA GLN A 184 -1.68 7.63 3.26
C GLN A 184 -2.92 7.11 3.99
N GLN A 185 -4.09 7.49 3.49
CA GLN A 185 -5.39 7.03 3.95
C GLN A 185 -6.00 6.11 2.90
N LEU A 186 -6.65 5.03 3.32
CA LEU A 186 -7.53 4.28 2.43
C LEU A 186 -8.82 5.07 2.26
N VAL A 187 -9.10 5.51 1.03
CA VAL A 187 -10.27 6.33 0.72
C VAL A 187 -11.20 5.59 -0.23
N LYS A 188 -12.49 5.56 0.09
CA LYS A 188 -13.57 5.14 -0.81
C LYS A 188 -14.21 6.38 -1.43
N VAL A 189 -14.16 6.52 -2.75
CA VAL A 189 -14.74 7.65 -3.48
C VAL A 189 -15.91 7.14 -4.33
N GLU A 190 -17.14 7.41 -3.88
CA GLU A 190 -18.38 6.94 -4.50
C GLU A 190 -18.95 7.98 -5.47
N ARG A 191 -19.45 7.51 -6.62
CA ARG A 191 -20.15 8.36 -7.59
C ARG A 191 -21.65 8.39 -7.29
N GLN A 192 -22.19 9.59 -7.11
CA GLN A 192 -23.63 9.82 -7.02
C GLN A 192 -24.02 10.90 -8.03
N GLY A 193 -24.57 10.48 -9.16
CA GLY A 193 -24.85 11.30 -10.33
C GLY A 193 -23.58 11.90 -10.95
N HIS A 194 -23.40 13.20 -10.76
CA HIS A 194 -22.27 13.98 -11.28
C HIS A 194 -21.25 14.35 -10.19
N GLU A 195 -21.49 13.95 -8.95
CA GLU A 195 -20.67 14.29 -7.80
C GLU A 195 -19.93 13.05 -7.29
N MET A 196 -18.76 13.29 -6.69
CA MET A 196 -17.91 12.27 -6.08
C MET A 196 -17.86 12.50 -4.57
N PHE A 197 -18.13 11.46 -3.80
CA PHE A 197 -18.22 11.51 -2.34
C PHE A 197 -17.10 10.68 -1.72
N PRO A 198 -16.03 11.31 -1.20
CA PRO A 198 -14.95 10.60 -0.51
C PRO A 198 -15.35 10.22 0.92
N THR A 199 -14.94 9.02 1.34
CA THR A 199 -15.01 8.52 2.72
C THR A 199 -13.65 7.96 3.10
N GLU A 200 -13.04 8.53 4.15
CA GLU A 200 -11.78 8.02 4.71
C GLU A 200 -12.06 6.79 5.59
N LEU A 201 -11.35 5.70 5.32
CA LEU A 201 -11.51 4.41 6.00
C LEU A 201 -10.39 4.13 7.01
N GLY A 202 -9.34 4.96 7.02
CA GLY A 202 -8.25 4.90 7.99
C GLY A 202 -6.87 4.76 7.34
N PRO A 203 -5.81 4.83 8.17
CA PRO A 203 -4.43 4.85 7.71
C PRO A 203 -4.01 3.49 7.16
N VAL A 204 -3.22 3.51 6.08
CA VAL A 204 -2.64 2.31 5.46
C VAL A 204 -1.19 2.58 5.04
N ALA A 205 -0.47 1.53 4.64
CA ALA A 205 0.89 1.66 4.11
C ALA A 205 1.02 0.79 2.85
N PHE A 206 1.02 1.44 1.69
CA PHE A 206 1.30 0.84 0.39
C PHE A 206 2.50 1.53 -0.26
N GLY A 207 3.32 0.75 -0.96
CA GLY A 207 4.30 1.32 -1.91
C GLY A 207 3.59 1.98 -3.10
N PRO A 208 4.30 2.85 -3.85
CA PRO A 208 3.71 3.54 -4.99
C PRO A 208 3.33 2.56 -6.12
N VAL A 209 2.33 2.94 -6.92
CA VAL A 209 1.89 2.14 -8.07
C VAL A 209 2.92 2.13 -9.19
N ASP A 210 3.56 3.27 -9.47
CA ASP A 210 4.64 3.38 -10.47
C ASP A 210 6.00 3.15 -9.80
N LEU A 211 6.80 2.24 -10.35
CA LEU A 211 8.14 1.95 -9.86
C LEU A 211 9.14 3.09 -10.12
N LYS A 212 8.85 4.01 -11.05
CA LYS A 212 9.66 5.24 -11.20
C LYS A 212 9.64 6.08 -9.91
N ASP A 213 8.55 6.00 -9.15
CA ASP A 213 8.38 6.62 -7.83
C ASP A 213 8.80 5.69 -6.68
N ALA A 214 8.99 4.39 -6.97
CA ALA A 214 9.44 3.36 -6.03
C ALA A 214 10.96 3.25 -5.93
N GLN A 215 11.68 4.36 -6.08
CA GLN A 215 13.05 4.37 -5.61
C GLN A 215 13.01 4.01 -4.11
N GLN A 216 13.41 2.78 -3.77
CA GLN A 216 13.98 2.48 -2.46
C GLN A 216 15.32 3.21 -2.40
N GLY A 217 15.25 4.54 -2.42
CA GLY A 217 16.34 5.43 -2.11
C GLY A 217 16.26 5.82 -0.64
N PRO A 218 17.29 6.49 -0.11
CA PRO A 218 17.17 7.12 1.20
C PRO A 218 15.99 8.10 1.19
N MET A 219 15.37 8.29 2.37
CA MET A 219 14.20 9.15 2.55
C MET A 219 14.47 10.57 2.08
N ASP A 220 13.57 11.15 1.28
CA ASP A 220 13.68 12.54 0.83
C ASP A 220 13.14 13.54 1.87
N ALA A 221 13.35 14.85 1.62
CA ALA A 221 12.97 15.90 2.57
C ALA A 221 11.46 15.96 2.83
N ASN A 222 10.65 15.72 1.80
CA ASN A 222 9.19 15.75 1.90
C ASN A 222 8.68 14.51 2.64
N GLU A 223 9.23 13.34 2.34
CA GLU A 223 8.92 12.09 3.05
C GLU A 223 9.23 12.23 4.55
N LEU A 224 10.38 12.81 4.93
CA LEU A 224 10.72 13.08 6.32
C LEU A 224 9.77 14.09 6.97
N ALA A 225 9.41 15.15 6.26
CA ALA A 225 8.49 16.17 6.77
C ALA A 225 7.11 15.58 7.06
N ASP A 226 6.55 14.81 6.14
CA ASP A 226 5.26 14.14 6.30
C ASP A 226 5.27 13.16 7.49
N LEU A 227 6.40 12.47 7.72
CA LEU A 227 6.56 11.55 8.85
C LEU A 227 6.63 12.29 10.20
N ILE A 228 7.29 13.46 10.23
CA ILE A 228 7.31 14.33 11.42
C ILE A 228 5.91 14.90 11.68
N GLU A 229 5.17 15.30 10.65
CA GLU A 229 3.76 15.76 10.81
C GLU A 229 2.88 14.66 11.41
N LEU A 230 2.99 13.42 10.93
CA LEU A 230 2.27 12.29 11.50
C LEU A 230 2.61 12.05 12.97
N ALA A 231 3.89 12.19 13.31
CA ALA A 231 4.36 12.09 14.68
C ALA A 231 3.84 13.21 15.57
N ILE A 232 3.77 14.44 15.05
CA ILE A 232 3.14 15.56 15.76
C ILE A 232 1.68 15.22 16.05
N GLN A 233 0.90 14.83 15.04
CA GLN A 233 -0.51 14.48 15.24
C GLN A 233 -0.68 13.36 16.28
N THR A 234 0.15 12.33 16.21
CA THR A 234 0.12 11.20 17.15
C THR A 234 0.45 11.64 18.59
N CYS A 235 1.45 12.48 18.76
CA CYS A 235 1.80 13.03 20.07
C CYS A 235 0.74 13.98 20.61
N GLU A 236 0.04 14.74 19.77
CA GLU A 236 -1.10 15.58 20.18
C GLU A 236 -2.27 14.72 20.68
N ASP A 237 -2.63 13.68 19.93
CA ASP A 237 -3.73 12.78 20.28
C ASP A 237 -3.48 12.02 21.59
N LEU A 238 -2.21 11.76 21.91
CA LEU A 238 -1.78 11.04 23.11
C LEU A 238 -1.31 11.97 24.26
N GLU A 239 -1.41 13.29 24.10
CA GLU A 239 -0.94 14.30 25.07
C GLU A 239 0.55 14.12 25.46
N LEU A 240 1.41 13.75 24.51
CA LEU A 240 2.83 13.41 24.73
C LEU A 240 3.82 14.57 24.53
N PHE A 241 3.35 15.77 24.17
CA PHE A 241 4.24 16.93 23.95
C PHE A 241 4.62 17.67 25.24
N GLU A 242 5.90 18.03 25.37
CA GLU A 242 6.38 19.02 26.34
C GLU A 242 6.39 20.43 25.73
N ASP A 243 6.45 21.45 26.59
CA ASP A 243 6.40 22.86 26.19
C ASP A 243 7.54 23.24 25.23
N GLY A 244 7.18 23.67 24.02
CA GLY A 244 8.11 24.22 23.01
C GLY A 244 8.57 23.24 21.92
N GLU A 245 8.33 21.94 22.09
CA GLU A 245 8.77 20.92 21.13
C GLU A 245 7.93 20.88 19.88
N ARG A 246 6.61 21.09 20.04
CA ARG A 246 5.68 21.20 18.92
C ARG A 246 6.17 22.25 17.91
N HIS A 247 6.49 23.45 18.39
CA HIS A 247 6.96 24.54 17.53
C HIS A 247 8.28 24.18 16.84
N ALA A 248 9.21 23.53 17.54
CA ALA A 248 10.46 23.09 16.94
C ALA A 248 10.27 22.03 15.83
N MET A 249 9.28 21.14 15.98
CA MET A 249 8.95 20.14 14.97
C MET A 249 8.15 20.73 13.80
N GLU A 250 7.21 21.64 14.06
CA GLU A 250 6.50 22.39 13.02
C GLU A 250 7.48 23.24 12.19
N ASP A 251 8.44 23.91 12.84
CA ASP A 251 9.50 24.66 12.15
C ASP A 251 10.40 23.74 11.32
N LEU A 252 10.74 22.55 11.83
CA LEU A 252 11.53 21.56 11.09
C LEU A 252 10.78 21.11 9.82
N VAL A 253 9.49 20.81 9.92
CA VAL A 253 8.63 20.47 8.77
C VAL A 253 8.64 21.57 7.72
N VAL A 254 8.41 22.82 8.13
CA VAL A 254 8.41 23.98 7.21
C VAL A 254 9.76 24.12 6.51
N ASN A 255 10.86 23.97 7.24
CA ASN A 255 12.20 24.08 6.68
C ASN A 255 12.53 22.93 5.73
N LEU A 256 12.11 21.70 6.04
CA LEU A 256 12.28 20.54 5.15
C LEU A 256 11.52 20.75 3.83
N ARG A 257 10.26 21.19 3.89
CA ARG A 257 9.44 21.51 2.70
C ARG A 257 9.96 22.70 1.89
N SER A 258 10.85 23.52 2.46
CA SER A 258 11.48 24.65 1.79
C SER A 258 12.79 24.28 1.06
N LEU A 259 13.24 23.04 1.20
CA LEU A 259 14.40 22.54 0.46
C LEU A 259 14.06 22.36 -1.04
N PRO A 260 15.06 22.42 -1.94
CA PRO A 260 14.83 22.19 -3.37
C PRO A 260 14.25 20.79 -3.64
N ASP A 261 13.25 20.70 -4.52
CA ASP A 261 12.61 19.44 -4.92
C ASP A 261 13.59 18.46 -5.61
N ASP A 262 14.69 18.99 -6.18
CA ASP A 262 15.75 18.21 -6.83
C ASP A 262 16.91 17.86 -5.90
N LEU A 263 16.80 18.16 -4.60
CA LEU A 263 17.81 17.79 -3.61
C LEU A 263 17.83 16.26 -3.45
N PRO A 264 18.95 15.59 -3.74
CA PRO A 264 19.07 14.15 -3.52
C PRO A 264 18.92 13.81 -2.03
N PRO A 265 18.48 12.59 -1.69
CA PRO A 265 18.35 12.16 -0.31
C PRO A 265 19.73 11.87 0.35
N PRO A 266 19.83 11.96 1.70
CA PRO A 266 21.09 11.72 2.40
C PRO A 266 21.59 10.29 2.20
N GLY A 267 22.85 10.13 1.78
CA GLY A 267 23.47 8.82 1.61
C GLY A 267 23.35 8.22 0.20
N ASP A 268 22.81 8.97 -0.77
CA ASP A 268 22.85 8.59 -2.18
C ASP A 268 24.26 8.64 -2.82
N GLY A 269 25.25 9.17 -2.10
CA GLY A 269 26.64 9.31 -2.53
C GLY A 269 26.97 10.63 -3.25
N SER A 270 25.99 11.53 -3.43
CA SER A 270 26.18 12.84 -4.08
C SER A 270 26.91 13.86 -3.20
N MET A 271 26.73 13.77 -1.86
CA MET A 271 27.38 14.64 -0.90
C MET A 271 27.66 13.94 0.45
N PRO A 272 28.62 14.43 1.25
CA PRO A 272 28.84 13.92 2.60
C PRO A 272 27.59 14.11 3.47
N ILE A 273 27.23 13.07 4.25
CA ILE A 273 26.03 13.07 5.11
C ILE A 273 26.03 14.26 6.08
N GLU A 274 27.18 14.60 6.66
CA GLU A 274 27.31 15.71 7.61
C GLU A 274 27.05 17.09 6.98
N GLU A 275 27.26 17.23 5.67
CA GLU A 275 27.06 18.46 4.92
C GLU A 275 25.65 18.56 4.32
N HIS A 276 24.85 17.49 4.45
CA HIS A 276 23.54 17.39 3.83
C HIS A 276 22.53 18.37 4.48
N PRO A 277 21.80 19.20 3.71
CA PRO A 277 20.85 20.18 4.26
C PRO A 277 19.80 19.56 5.19
N MET A 278 19.23 18.42 4.82
CA MET A 278 18.29 17.69 5.70
C MET A 278 18.92 17.30 7.05
N ILE A 279 20.16 16.80 7.03
CA ILE A 279 20.86 16.39 8.25
C ILE A 279 21.14 17.61 9.13
N GLN A 280 21.52 18.74 8.54
CA GLN A 280 21.72 20.00 9.27
C GLN A 280 20.43 20.50 9.94
N LEU A 281 19.28 20.40 9.25
CA LEU A 281 17.99 20.77 9.83
C LEU A 281 17.60 19.84 10.99
N MET A 282 17.82 18.53 10.86
CA MET A 282 17.61 17.58 11.96
C MET A 282 18.49 17.90 13.18
N TRP A 283 19.76 18.27 12.97
CA TRP A 283 20.67 18.69 14.04
C TRP A 283 20.26 20.01 14.70
N GLN A 284 19.71 20.95 13.95
CA GLN A 284 19.18 22.20 14.52
C GLN A 284 17.99 21.92 15.42
N ALA A 285 17.18 20.91 15.10
CA ALA A 285 16.04 20.46 15.88
C ALA A 285 16.37 19.37 16.93
N ALA A 286 17.67 19.08 17.16
CA ALA A 286 18.16 17.89 17.84
C ALA A 286 17.51 17.53 19.19
N PRO A 287 17.19 18.47 20.11
CA PRO A 287 16.57 18.08 21.38
C PRO A 287 15.20 17.42 21.19
N SER A 288 14.35 17.99 20.34
CA SER A 288 12.99 17.50 20.08
C SER A 288 12.99 16.36 19.06
N PHE A 289 13.83 16.45 18.02
CA PHE A 289 13.91 15.44 16.98
C PHE A 289 14.41 14.09 17.51
N PHE A 290 15.52 14.06 18.27
CA PHE A 290 16.06 12.80 18.80
C PHE A 290 15.14 12.13 19.82
N ARG A 291 14.30 12.89 20.52
CA ARG A 291 13.31 12.33 21.44
C ARG A 291 12.17 11.63 20.70
N LEU A 292 11.70 12.22 19.60
CA LEU A 292 10.67 11.61 18.76
C LEU A 292 11.22 10.51 17.85
N TRP A 293 12.54 10.49 17.59
CA TRP A 293 13.19 9.55 16.69
C TRP A 293 12.82 8.07 16.91
N PRO A 294 12.74 7.52 18.12
CA PRO A 294 12.29 6.13 18.32
C PRO A 294 10.86 5.86 17.83
N MET A 295 9.97 6.84 18.00
CA MET A 295 8.59 6.77 17.49
C MET A 295 8.57 6.90 15.97
N LEU A 296 9.34 7.83 15.41
CA LEU A 296 9.56 7.97 13.98
C LEU A 296 10.06 6.65 13.37
N GLN A 297 11.06 6.01 13.99
CA GLN A 297 11.55 4.70 13.57
C GLN A 297 10.47 3.62 13.57
N THR A 298 9.54 3.66 14.54
CA THR A 298 8.41 2.73 14.60
C THR A 298 7.37 3.00 13.51
N MET A 299 7.25 4.24 13.03
CA MET A 299 6.39 4.60 11.88
C MET A 299 7.07 4.28 10.54
N ILE A 300 8.41 4.39 10.47
CA ILE A 300 9.23 4.02 9.31
C ILE A 300 9.23 2.50 9.12
N GLN A 301 9.28 1.74 10.21
CA GLN A 301 9.06 0.31 10.17
C GLN A 301 7.57 0.07 9.96
N PRO A 302 7.14 -0.59 8.87
CA PRO A 302 5.75 -0.99 8.74
C PRO A 302 5.50 -2.10 9.75
N ASN A 303 5.24 -1.75 11.01
CA ASN A 303 4.32 -2.51 11.84
C ASN A 303 2.94 -2.30 11.21
N LEU A 304 2.73 -2.94 10.06
CA LEU A 304 1.42 -3.40 9.67
C LEU A 304 0.85 -4.01 10.94
N ALA A 305 -0.28 -3.51 11.44
CA ALA A 305 -1.00 -4.22 12.47
C ALA A 305 -1.09 -5.68 12.00
N GLN A 306 -0.52 -6.62 12.77
CA GLN A 306 -0.51 -8.06 12.45
C GLN A 306 -1.56 -8.73 13.34
N PRO A 307 -2.86 -8.43 13.19
CA PRO A 307 -3.89 -8.98 14.07
C PRO A 307 -3.95 -10.51 14.01
N GLY A 308 -3.40 -11.11 12.94
CA GLY A 308 -3.30 -12.56 12.75
C GLY A 308 -1.97 -13.22 13.14
N ALA A 309 -0.98 -12.51 13.66
CA ALA A 309 0.32 -13.08 14.04
C ALA A 309 0.21 -14.03 15.24
N THR A 310 0.93 -15.16 15.20
CA THR A 310 1.25 -15.90 16.43
C THR A 310 2.38 -15.17 17.14
N GLU A 311 2.28 -14.94 18.46
CA GLU A 311 3.35 -14.35 19.28
C GLU A 311 4.68 -15.08 18.97
N TRP A 312 5.71 -14.32 18.55
CA TRP A 312 7.08 -14.84 18.41
C TRP A 312 7.89 -14.35 19.61
N ASP A 313 8.56 -15.29 20.28
CA ASP A 313 9.48 -15.07 21.38
C ASP A 313 10.62 -14.11 20.97
N GLU A 314 10.93 -13.14 21.84
CA GLU A 314 11.89 -12.05 21.67
C GLU A 314 13.38 -12.46 21.60
N GLU A 315 13.73 -13.73 21.30
CA GLU A 315 15.11 -14.22 21.54
C GLU A 315 16.07 -14.29 20.34
N ASP A 316 15.67 -13.99 19.10
CA ASP A 316 16.63 -13.96 17.98
C ASP A 316 17.06 -12.52 17.65
N GLY A 317 18.01 -12.04 18.45
CA GLY A 317 18.67 -10.75 18.31
C GLY A 317 19.49 -10.62 17.01
N PHE A 318 19.27 -9.51 16.30
CA PHE A 318 20.18 -9.00 15.28
C PHE A 318 21.29 -8.19 15.96
N ASP A 319 22.27 -8.90 16.53
CA ASP A 319 23.64 -8.43 16.65
C ASP A 319 24.34 -8.66 15.30
N ASP A 320 24.23 -7.74 14.33
CA ASP A 320 25.31 -7.50 13.35
C ASP A 320 25.04 -6.25 12.49
N PHE A 321 25.49 -5.09 12.94
CA PHE A 321 25.93 -4.01 12.04
C PHE A 321 27.12 -3.30 12.67
N GLY A 322 28.30 -3.88 12.44
CA GLY A 322 29.57 -3.20 12.60
C GLY A 322 29.88 -2.31 11.39
N PHE A 323 30.39 -1.12 11.71
CA PHE A 323 30.90 -0.02 10.87
C PHE A 323 29.88 1.06 10.49
#